data_AF-A0A0F9HKG1-F1
#
_entry.id   AF-A0A0F9HKG1-F1
#
_cell.length_a   1.000
_cell.length_b   1.000
_cell.length_c   1.000
_cell.angle_alpha   90.00
_cell.angle_beta   90.00
_cell.angle_gamma   90.00
#
_symmetry.space_group_name_H-M   'P 1'
#
loop_
_entity.id
_entity.type
_entity.pdbx_description
1 polymer ?
#
loop_
_entity_poly.entity_id
_entity_poly.type
_entity_poly.pdbx_seq_one_letter_code
_entity_poly.pdbx_strand_id
1 'polypeptide(L)'
;MYAHDYRSLPIGKAPKVWLAGGKLKNTVQFPPEGTYEFADIVERLVDTGYLKTESVGFIPQKWEDGDGDKGPRRTYLKQELLEISIVPVPSNPDALRNAVEE
;
A
#
# COMPACT_ATOMS: atom_id res chain seq x y z
N MET A 1 5.13 -0.54 -5.19
CA MET A 1 6.05 0.58 -5.51
C MET A 1 6.59 1.17 -4.21
N TYR A 2 7.44 2.20 -4.28
CA TYR A 2 7.82 3.00 -3.11
C TYR A 2 7.26 4.42 -3.23
N ALA A 3 6.60 4.90 -2.17
CA ALA A 3 6.19 6.30 -2.02
C ALA A 3 5.40 6.92 -3.21
N HIS A 4 4.55 6.14 -3.89
CA HIS A 4 3.82 6.59 -5.08
C HIS A 4 4.69 7.11 -6.23
N ASP A 5 5.96 6.71 -6.30
CA ASP A 5 6.85 7.14 -7.39
C ASP A 5 6.69 6.28 -8.65
N TYR A 6 5.76 6.70 -9.51
CA TYR A 6 5.47 6.09 -10.81
C TYR A 6 6.60 6.22 -11.85
N ARG A 7 7.68 6.95 -11.54
CA ARG A 7 8.84 7.09 -12.45
C ARG A 7 9.93 6.06 -12.15
N SER A 8 9.88 5.44 -10.98
CA SER A 8 10.83 4.41 -10.55
C SER A 8 10.43 3.02 -11.03
N LEU A 9 11.37 2.08 -11.01
CA LEU A 9 11.06 0.68 -11.21
C LEU A 9 10.28 0.13 -10.01
N PRO A 10 9.38 -0.86 -10.22
CA PRO A 10 8.68 -1.49 -9.11
C PRO A 10 9.67 -2.21 -8.19
N ILE A 11 9.53 -1.99 -6.89
CA ILE A 11 10.32 -2.67 -5.86
C ILE A 11 9.84 -4.10 -5.55
N GLY A 12 8.73 -4.54 -6.15
CA GLY A 12 8.13 -5.85 -5.89
C GLY A 12 6.77 -5.99 -6.56
N LYS A 13 6.14 -7.15 -6.38
CA LYS A 13 4.79 -7.46 -6.86
C LYS A 13 3.89 -7.93 -5.72
N ALA A 14 2.58 -7.79 -5.90
CA ALA A 14 1.59 -8.28 -4.95
C ALA A 14 0.90 -9.55 -5.51
N PRO A 15 1.41 -10.76 -5.28
CA PRO A 15 0.86 -11.97 -5.88
C PRO A 15 -0.55 -12.31 -5.38
N LYS A 16 -0.97 -11.76 -4.24
CA LYS A 16 -2.31 -11.94 -3.69
C LYS A 16 -2.82 -10.62 -3.14
N VAL A 17 -4.05 -10.28 -3.50
CA VAL A 17 -4.81 -9.14 -2.97
C VAL A 17 -6.22 -9.63 -2.68
N TRP A 18 -6.75 -9.35 -1.49
CA TRP A 18 -8.06 -9.84 -1.08
C TRP A 18 -8.71 -8.94 -0.02
N LEU A 19 -10.01 -9.13 0.19
CA LEU A 19 -10.75 -8.50 1.27
C LEU A 19 -10.90 -9.47 2.44
N ALA A 20 -10.60 -9.02 3.66
CA ALA A 20 -10.83 -9.80 4.88
C ALA A 20 -11.16 -8.86 6.04
N GLY A 21 -12.29 -9.11 6.73
CA GLY A 21 -12.72 -8.31 7.87
C GLY A 21 -12.91 -6.82 7.55
N GLY A 22 -13.40 -6.49 6.35
CA GLY A 22 -13.56 -5.11 5.89
C GLY A 22 -12.26 -4.39 5.53
N LYS A 23 -11.11 -5.07 5.55
CA LYS A 23 -9.81 -4.52 5.17
C LYS A 23 -9.34 -5.08 3.83
N LEU A 24 -8.71 -4.23 3.03
CA LEU A 24 -7.91 -4.67 1.88
C LEU A 24 -6.58 -5.21 2.40
N LYS A 25 -6.29 -6.47 2.09
CA LYS A 25 -5.05 -7.15 2.44
C LYS A 25 -4.30 -7.55 1.18
N ASN A 26 -2.99 -7.61 1.28
CA ASN A 26 -2.13 -8.10 0.23
C ASN A 26 -0.92 -8.85 0.81
N THR A 27 -0.19 -9.53 -0.06
CA THR A 27 1.16 -10.02 0.21
C THR A 27 2.11 -9.29 -0.73
N VAL A 28 3.31 -8.95 -0.27
CA VAL A 28 4.38 -8.40 -1.11
C VAL A 28 5.43 -9.47 -1.37
N GLN A 29 5.85 -9.59 -2.63
CA GLN A 29 7.02 -10.37 -3.03
C GLN A 29 8.05 -9.42 -3.64
N PHE A 30 9.17 -9.27 -2.96
CA PHE A 30 10.36 -8.59 -3.46
C PHE A 30 11.05 -9.43 -4.55
N PRO A 31 11.80 -8.81 -5.47
CA PRO A 31 12.62 -9.55 -6.41
C PRO A 31 13.75 -10.30 -5.69
N PRO A 32 14.41 -11.29 -6.34
CA PRO A 32 15.59 -11.91 -5.76
C PRO A 32 16.67 -10.88 -5.39
N GLU A 33 17.34 -11.08 -4.26
CA GLU A 33 18.40 -10.19 -3.77
C GLU A 33 19.44 -9.88 -4.87
N GLY A 34 19.81 -8.61 -5.01
CA GLY A 34 20.74 -8.12 -6.03
C GLY A 34 20.11 -7.85 -7.40
N THR A 35 18.83 -8.18 -7.61
CA THR A 35 18.12 -7.83 -8.86
C THR A 35 17.93 -6.32 -8.99
N TYR A 36 17.59 -5.66 -7.89
CA TYR A 36 17.38 -4.23 -7.84
C TYR A 36 17.76 -3.70 -6.45
N GLU A 37 18.92 -3.07 -6.35
CA GLU A 37 19.51 -2.64 -5.08
C GLU A 37 18.56 -1.81 -4.20
N PHE A 38 17.75 -0.95 -4.81
CA PHE A 38 16.77 -0.16 -4.06
C PHE A 38 15.65 -1.02 -3.46
N ALA A 39 15.19 -2.05 -4.17
CA ALA A 39 14.22 -3.00 -3.63
C ALA A 39 14.80 -3.75 -2.42
N ASP A 40 16.06 -4.17 -2.50
CA ASP A 40 16.75 -4.86 -1.39
C ASP A 40 16.86 -3.97 -0.15
N ILE A 41 17.13 -2.67 -0.33
CA ILE A 41 17.14 -1.69 0.77
C ILE A 41 15.75 -1.61 1.42
N VAL A 42 14.70 -1.49 0.60
CA VAL A 42 13.32 -1.40 1.11
C VAL A 42 12.91 -2.68 1.82
N GLU A 43 13.21 -3.86 1.26
CA GLU A 43 12.94 -5.15 1.89
C GLU A 43 13.59 -5.25 3.28
N ARG A 44 14.89 -4.92 3.39
CA ARG A 44 15.58 -4.90 4.69
C ARG A 44 14.96 -3.95 5.69
N LEU A 45 14.53 -2.76 5.27
CA LEU A 45 13.85 -1.80 6.15
C LEU A 45 12.47 -2.30 6.58
N VAL A 46 11.79 -3.05 5.72
CA VAL A 46 10.52 -3.70 6.03
C VAL A 46 10.71 -4.82 7.06
N ASP A 47 11.71 -5.66 6.87
CA ASP A 47 12.00 -6.79 7.76
C ASP A 47 12.55 -6.39 9.12
N THR A 48 13.31 -5.30 9.18
CA THR A 48 13.78 -4.71 10.44
C THR A 48 12.73 -3.83 11.12
N GLY A 49 11.55 -3.65 10.51
CA GLY A 49 10.42 -2.93 11.09
C GLY A 49 10.51 -1.40 11.04
N TYR A 50 11.53 -0.83 10.38
CA TYR A 50 11.65 0.61 10.15
C TYR A 50 10.61 1.11 9.13
N LEU A 51 10.23 0.26 8.16
CA LEU A 51 9.11 0.49 7.26
C LEU A 51 8.02 -0.55 7.52
N LYS A 52 6.84 -0.08 7.92
CA LYS A 52 5.74 -0.97 8.33
C LYS A 52 4.40 -0.58 7.74
N THR A 53 4.39 0.32 6.77
CA THR A 53 3.17 0.99 6.28
C THR A 53 3.06 0.92 4.78
N GLU A 54 1.81 0.82 4.32
CA GLU A 54 1.47 0.84 2.90
C GLU A 54 0.40 1.89 2.61
N SER A 55 0.33 2.29 1.34
CA SER A 55 -0.71 3.11 0.77
C SER A 55 -1.13 2.51 -0.57
N VAL A 56 -2.26 2.98 -1.09
CA VAL A 56 -2.77 2.57 -2.39
C VAL A 56 -3.12 3.78 -3.26
N GLY A 57 -2.88 3.64 -4.55
CA GLY A 57 -3.43 4.46 -5.62
C GLY A 57 -4.61 3.71 -6.22
N PHE A 58 -5.72 4.42 -6.41
CA PHE A 58 -6.94 3.85 -6.97
C PHE A 58 -7.67 4.89 -7.81
N ILE A 59 -8.48 4.40 -8.75
CA ILE A 59 -9.44 5.24 -9.49
C ILE A 59 -10.79 5.13 -8.80
N PRO A 60 -11.39 6.25 -8.36
CA PRO A 60 -12.73 6.22 -7.81
C PRO A 60 -13.75 6.00 -8.94
N GLN A 61 -14.62 5.02 -8.77
CA GLN A 61 -15.68 4.67 -9.72
C GLN A 61 -17.05 5.16 -9.24
N LYS A 62 -17.27 5.24 -7.92
CA LYS A 62 -18.48 5.81 -7.29
C LYS A 62 -18.12 6.43 -5.95
N TRP A 63 -18.67 7.61 -5.64
CA TRP A 63 -18.46 8.30 -4.38
C TRP A 63 -19.66 9.17 -4.00
N GLU A 64 -19.68 9.59 -2.73
CA GLU A 64 -20.56 10.63 -2.18
C GLU A 64 -19.70 11.78 -1.68
N ASP A 65 -20.07 13.02 -2.03
CA ASP A 65 -19.38 14.20 -1.52
C ASP A 65 -19.96 14.57 -0.14
N GLY A 66 -19.08 14.95 0.78
CA GLY A 66 -19.40 15.39 2.13
C GLY A 66 -19.02 16.85 2.36
N ASP A 67 -19.35 17.37 3.54
CA ASP A 67 -19.14 18.77 3.92
C ASP A 67 -17.64 19.12 4.09
N GLY A 68 -16.79 18.15 4.44
CA GLY A 68 -15.33 18.33 4.56
C GLY A 68 -14.85 19.01 5.84
N ASP A 69 -15.71 19.76 6.53
CA ASP A 69 -15.43 20.42 7.81
C ASP A 69 -15.77 19.51 9.00
N LYS A 70 -16.87 18.74 8.90
CA LYS A 70 -17.35 17.82 9.96
C LYS A 70 -17.13 16.34 9.67
N GLY A 71 -16.50 16.03 8.53
CA GLY A 71 -16.32 14.66 8.07
C GLY A 71 -15.51 14.60 6.78
N PRO A 72 -15.42 13.43 6.15
CA PRO A 72 -14.70 13.30 4.89
C PRO A 72 -15.35 14.18 3.83
N ARG A 73 -14.53 14.94 3.09
CA ARG A 73 -14.98 15.66 1.90
C ARG A 73 -15.54 14.73 0.83
N ARG A 74 -15.09 13.47 0.82
CA ARG A 74 -15.57 12.44 -0.10
C ARG A 74 -15.49 11.07 0.54
N THR A 75 -16.56 10.30 0.43
CA THR A 75 -16.62 8.89 0.79
C THR A 75 -16.67 8.05 -0.48
N TYR A 76 -15.62 7.28 -0.73
CA TYR A 76 -15.55 6.40 -1.90
C TYR A 76 -16.33 5.11 -1.66
N LEU A 77 -17.29 4.81 -2.53
CA LEU A 77 -18.17 3.64 -2.43
C LEU A 77 -17.72 2.49 -3.36
N LYS A 78 -17.06 2.83 -4.48
CA LYS A 78 -16.49 1.85 -5.41
C LYS A 78 -15.20 2.42 -6.00
N GLN A 79 -14.18 1.58 -6.05
CA GLN A 79 -12.83 1.96 -6.45
C GLN A 79 -12.24 0.84 -7.30
N GLU A 80 -11.33 1.20 -8.21
CA GLU A 80 -10.46 0.27 -8.91
C GLU A 80 -9.04 0.45 -8.37
N LEU A 81 -8.47 -0.61 -7.79
CA LEU A 81 -7.11 -0.59 -7.25
C LEU A 81 -6.11 -0.56 -8.40
N LEU A 82 -5.22 0.44 -8.41
CA LEU A 82 -4.17 0.56 -9.43
C LEU A 82 -2.81 0.10 -8.91
N GLU A 83 -2.48 0.47 -7.68
CA GLU A 83 -1.15 0.20 -7.12
C GLU A 83 -1.19 -0.02 -5.60
N ILE A 84 -0.14 -0.66 -5.12
CA ILE A 84 0.21 -0.77 -3.71
C ILE A 84 1.62 -0.21 -3.57
N SER A 85 1.78 0.75 -2.67
CA SER A 85 3.06 1.37 -2.33
C SER A 85 3.44 1.10 -0.89
N ILE A 86 4.67 0.65 -0.67
CA ILE A 86 5.31 0.79 0.63
C ILE A 86 5.64 2.27 0.81
N VAL A 87 5.23 2.84 1.94
CA VAL A 87 5.38 4.27 2.21
C VAL A 87 5.91 4.50 3.62
N PRO A 88 6.75 5.53 3.86
CA PRO A 88 7.15 5.91 5.21
C PRO A 88 6.01 6.47 6.07
N VAL A 89 5.05 7.17 5.43
CA VAL A 89 3.89 7.79 6.09
C VAL A 89 2.63 7.45 5.29
N PRO A 90 1.68 6.68 5.85
CA PRO A 90 0.45 6.33 5.16
C PRO A 90 -0.62 7.42 5.32
N SER A 91 -1.57 7.47 4.39
CA SER A 91 -2.78 8.29 4.58
C SER A 91 -3.75 7.66 5.58
N ASN A 92 -3.73 6.33 5.71
CA ASN A 92 -4.48 5.59 6.74
C ASN A 92 -3.49 5.05 7.79
N PRO A 93 -3.53 5.51 9.06
CA PRO A 93 -2.60 5.06 10.08
C PRO A 93 -2.71 3.56 10.42
N ASP A 94 -3.84 2.92 10.10
CA ASP A 94 -4.07 1.49 10.33
C ASP A 94 -3.57 0.59 9.17
N ALA A 95 -3.03 1.17 8.10
CA ALA A 95 -2.46 0.44 6.96
C ALA A 95 -1.06 -0.12 7.28
N LEU A 96 -1.01 -0.94 8.33
CA LEU A 96 0.21 -1.52 8.88
C LEU A 96 0.46 -2.93 8.35
N ARG A 97 1.74 -3.29 8.19
CA ARG A 97 2.20 -4.66 8.00
C ARG A 97 1.66 -5.51 9.16
N ASN A 98 0.96 -6.58 8.83
CA ASN A 98 0.58 -7.58 9.82
C ASN A 98 1.79 -8.46 10.14
N ALA A 99 1.87 -8.97 11.37
CA ALA A 99 2.77 -10.09 11.66
C ALA A 99 2.44 -11.23 10.69
N VAL A 100 3.47 -11.92 10.20
CA VAL A 100 3.26 -13.16 9.44
C VAL A 100 2.68 -14.15 10.46
N GLU A 101 1.44 -14.59 10.25
CA GLU A 101 0.93 -15.78 10.96
C GLU A 101 1.74 -16.97 10.41
N GLU A 102 2.49 -17.65 11.29
CA GLU A 102 3.25 -18.88 11.00
C GLU A 102 2.35 -20.02 10.50
#